data_AF-A0A973KPK4-F1
#
_entry.id   AF-A0A973KPK4-F1
#
_cell.length_a   1.000
_cell.length_b   1.000
_cell.length_c   1.000
_cell.angle_alpha   90.00
_cell.angle_beta   90.00
_cell.angle_gamma   90.00
#
_symmetry.space_group_name_H-M   'P 1'
#
loop_
_entity.id
_entity.type
_entity.pdbx_description
1 polymer ?
#
loop_
_entity_poly.entity_id
_entity_poly.type
_entity_poly.pdbx_seq_one_letter_code
_entity_poly.pdbx_strand_id
1 'polypeptide(L)' 'MACRLIAQQWSLERLGQFYRAVGEHRQRVGSVAGAMQKVLGTTPEKFTEQWRDYLRAQLG' A
#
# COMPACT_ATOMS: atom_id res chain seq x y z
N MET A 1 2.16 -10.55 0.93
CA MET A 1 2.83 -9.78 2.00
C MET A 1 2.52 -8.30 2.00
N ALA A 2 2.30 -7.64 0.86
CA ALA A 2 1.96 -6.21 0.83
C ALA A 2 0.80 -5.80 1.75
N CYS A 3 -0.34 -6.51 1.74
CA CYS A 3 -1.48 -6.20 2.62
C CYS A 3 -1.16 -6.36 4.10
N ARG A 4 -0.32 -7.35 4.45
CA ARG A 4 0.15 -7.58 5.82
C ARG A 4 1.07 -6.44 6.27
N LEU A 5 2.00 -6.01 5.40
CA LEU A 5 2.83 -4.84 5.65
C LEU A 5 1.96 -3.59 5.89
N ILE A 6 0.97 -3.35 5.03
CA ILE A 6 0.06 -2.20 5.18
C ILE A 6 -0.68 -2.27 6.53
N ALA A 7 -1.24 -3.44 6.87
CA ALA A 7 -1.95 -3.63 8.13
C ALA A 7 -1.04 -3.45 9.35
N GLN A 8 0.23 -3.88 9.27
CA GLN A 8 1.19 -3.75 10.38
C GLN A 8 1.69 -2.33 10.57
N GLN A 9 2.00 -1.62 9.49
CA GLN A 9 2.63 -0.30 9.55
C GLN A 9 1.63 0.86 9.55
N TRP A 10 0.42 0.67 8.98
CA TRP A 10 -0.62 1.70 8.89
C TRP A 10 -1.96 1.32 9.54
N SER A 11 -2.11 0.12 10.11
CA SER A 11 -3.36 -0.47 10.62
C SER A 11 -4.31 -1.09 9.58
N LEU A 12 -5.19 -1.97 10.07
CA LEU A 12 -6.26 -2.59 9.26
C LEU A 12 -7.28 -1.57 8.75
N GLU A 13 -7.51 -0.47 9.47
CA GLU A 13 -8.43 0.57 9.02
C GLU A 13 -7.91 1.26 7.77
N ARG A 14 -6.62 1.62 7.75
CA ARG A 14 -5.98 2.19 6.55
C ARG A 14 -5.91 1.21 5.40
N LEU A 15 -5.75 -0.09 5.67
CA LEU A 15 -5.85 -1.12 4.62
C LEU A 15 -7.24 -1.10 3.96
N GLY A 16 -8.31 -0.99 4.75
CA GLY A 16 -9.67 -0.87 4.23
C GLY A 16 -9.88 0.41 3.41
N GLN A 17 -9.41 1.55 3.91
CA GLN A 17 -9.45 2.83 3.19
C GLN A 17 -8.66 2.76 1.87
N PHE A 18 -7.53 2.07 1.87
CA PHE A 18 -6.69 1.92 0.68
C PHE A 18 -7.42 1.15 -0.42
N TYR A 19 -8.03 0.01 -0.08
CA TYR A 19 -8.82 -0.75 -1.05
C TYR A 19 -10.02 0.02 -1.58
N ARG A 20 -10.73 0.77 -0.73
CA ARG A 20 -11.83 1.65 -1.16
C ARG A 20 -11.33 2.72 -2.13
N ALA A 21 -10.25 3.41 -1.79
CA ALA A 21 -9.66 4.44 -2.64
C ALA A 21 -9.24 3.89 -4.01
N VAL A 22 -8.63 2.70 -4.06
CA VAL A 22 -8.29 2.04 -5.33
C VAL A 22 -9.55 1.70 -6.16
N GLY A 23 -10.63 1.26 -5.50
CA GLY A 23 -11.90 0.88 -6.15
C GLY A 23 -12.75 2.06 -6.65
N GLU A 24 -12.64 3.24 -6.02
CA GLU A 24 -13.35 4.45 -6.44
C GLU A 24 -12.85 5.03 -7.77
N HIS A 25 -11.60 4.76 -8.14
CA HIS A 25 -11.03 5.22 -9.41
C HIS A 25 -11.48 4.32 -10.58
N ARG A 26 -12.50 4.78 -11.34
CA ARG A 26 -13.00 4.11 -12.56
C ARG A 26 -11.96 3.94 -13.68
N GLN A 27 -10.89 4.72 -13.69
CA GLN A 27 -9.79 4.58 -14.65
C GLN A 27 -8.57 3.97 -13.96
N ARG A 28 -8.10 2.83 -14.48
CA ARG A 28 -7.05 1.99 -13.85
C ARG A 28 -5.67 2.65 -13.80
N VAL A 29 -5.40 3.61 -14.69
CA VAL A 29 -4.09 4.25 -14.77
C VAL A 29 -3.97 5.27 -13.65
N GLY A 30 -3.11 4.99 -12.67
CA GLY A 30 -2.83 5.91 -11.55
C GLY A 30 -3.68 5.72 -10.28
N SER A 31 -4.68 4.81 -10.27
CA SER A 31 -5.52 4.61 -9.08
C SER A 31 -4.74 4.15 -7.86
N VAL A 32 -3.76 3.28 -8.07
CA VAL A 32 -2.94 2.71 -6.98
C VAL A 32 -1.95 3.75 -6.46
N ALA A 33 -1.24 4.46 -7.35
CA ALA A 33 -0.30 5.49 -6.94
C ALA A 33 -1.00 6.64 -6.19
N GLY A 34 -2.16 7.07 -6.69
CA GLY A 34 -3.00 8.07 -6.02
C GLY A 34 -3.51 7.58 -4.66
N ALA A 35 -3.99 6.34 -4.56
CA ALA A 35 -4.43 5.76 -3.30
C ALA A 35 -3.28 5.59 -2.30
N MET A 36 -2.07 5.21 -2.76
CA MET A 36 -0.88 5.12 -1.91
C MET A 36 -0.50 6.48 -1.35
N GLN A 37 -0.51 7.53 -2.17
CA GLN A 37 -0.18 8.87 -1.70
C GLN A 37 -1.25 9.41 -0.74
N LYS A 38 -2.53 9.25 -1.10
CA LYS A 38 -3.67 9.77 -0.33
C LYS A 38 -3.90 9.03 0.98
N VAL A 39 -3.81 7.70 0.98
CA VAL A 39 -4.17 6.85 2.13
C VAL A 39 -2.96 6.37 2.91
N LEU A 40 -1.81 6.13 2.27
CA LEU A 40 -0.63 5.60 2.97
C LEU A 40 0.46 6.67 3.14
N GLY A 41 0.34 7.83 2.48
CA GLY A 41 1.35 8.90 2.54
C GLY A 41 2.68 8.48 1.90
N THR A 42 2.67 7.49 1.00
CA THR A 42 3.86 6.96 0.33
C THR A 42 3.67 6.93 -1.18
N THR A 43 4.77 6.77 -1.91
CA THR A 43 4.74 6.49 -3.35
C THR A 43 4.92 4.99 -3.61
N PRO A 44 4.58 4.50 -4.81
CA PRO A 44 4.82 3.11 -5.19
C PRO A 44 6.28 2.67 -5.05
N GLU A 45 7.22 3.55 -5.35
CA GLU A 45 8.66 3.28 -5.28
C GLU A 45 9.09 3.07 -3.83
N LYS A 46 8.77 4.02 -2.95
CA LYS A 46 9.06 3.92 -1.51
C LYS A 46 8.35 2.75 -0.85
N PHE A 47 7.13 2.45 -1.27
CA PHE A 47 6.40 1.29 -0.78
C PHE A 47 7.10 -0.01 -1.22
N THR A 48 7.58 -0.07 -2.45
CA THR A 48 8.27 -1.24 -2.99
C THR A 48 9.59 -1.48 -2.26
N GLU A 49 10.34 -0.44 -1.92
CA GLU A 49 11.56 -0.54 -1.10
C GLU A 49 11.24 -1.13 0.28
N GLN A 50 10.29 -0.53 1.01
CA GLN A 50 9.85 -1.03 2.32
C GLN A 50 9.32 -2.46 2.24
N TRP A 51 8.61 -2.79 1.17
CA TRP A 51 8.09 -4.14 0.95
C TRP A 51 9.20 -5.15 0.70
N ARG A 52 10.23 -4.80 -0.07
CA ARG A 52 11.40 -5.66 -0.28
C ARG A 52 12.15 -5.91 1.02
N ASP A 53 12.33 -4.88 1.85
CA ASP A 53 13.00 -5.03 3.15
C ASP A 53 12.16 -5.85 4.12
N TYR A 54 10.83 -5.65 4.12
CA TYR A 54 9.90 -6.49 4.87
C TYR A 54 9.96 -7.95 4.43
N LEU A 55 10.03 -8.22 3.12
CA LEU A 55 10.15 -9.57 2.61
C LEU A 55 11.46 -10.23 3.04
N ARG A 56 12.59 -9.53 2.97
CA ARG A 56 13.87 -10.06 3.47
C ARG A 56 13.80 -10.38 4.96
N ALA A 57 13.22 -9.48 5.76
CA ALA A 57 13.07 -9.70 7.20
C ALA A 57 12.14 -10.89 7.54
N GLN A 58 11.14 -11.17 6.70
CA GLN A 58 10.18 -12.25 6.94
C GLN A 58 10.61 -13.61 6.34
N LEU A 59 11.41 -13.60 5.27
CA LEU A 59 11.71 -14.80 4.48
C LEU A 59 13.16 -15.26 4.56
N GLY A 60 14.10 -14.41 5.01
CA GLY A 60 15.53 -14.76 5.14
C GLY A 60 16.19 -14.98 3.78
#